data_AF-A0A963ZHS2-F1
#
_entry.id   AF-A0A963ZHS2-F1
#
_cell.length_a   1.000
_cell.length_b   1.000
_cell.length_c   1.000
_cell.angle_alpha   90.00
_cell.angle_beta   90.00
_cell.angle_gamma   90.00
#
_symmetry.space_group_name_H-M   'P 1'
#
loop_
_entity.id
_entity.type
_entity.pdbx_description
1 polymer ?
#
loop_
_entity_poly.entity_id
_entity_poly.type
_entity_poly.pdbx_seq_one_letter_code
_entity_poly.pdbx_strand_id
1 'polypeptide(L)' 'MESTLKPQSSIAKEQTHGTIPGETIERAITGRHDLSIVIRVLPVVEAMTLLVLANMWLQSKAWS' A
#
# COMPACT_ATOMS: atom_id res chain seq x y z
N MET A 1 -12.44 -10.90 5.89
CA MET A 1 -11.25 -10.58 5.08
C MET A 1 -10.18 -10.08 6.02
N GLU A 2 -8.96 -10.59 5.90
CA GLU A 2 -7.84 -10.11 6.70
C GLU A 2 -6.74 -9.63 5.74
N SER A 3 -6.06 -8.56 6.09
CA SER A 3 -4.95 -8.02 5.29
C SER A 3 -3.87 -7.52 6.23
N THR A 4 -2.67 -8.04 6.08
CA THR A 4 -1.51 -7.57 6.82
C THR A 4 -0.82 -6.47 6.03
N LEU A 5 -0.55 -5.36 6.70
CA LEU A 5 0.09 -4.19 6.10
C LEU A 5 1.42 -3.94 6.78
N LYS A 6 2.46 -3.72 5.98
CA LYS A 6 3.70 -3.18 6.52
C LYS A 6 3.47 -1.74 7.02
N PRO A 7 4.24 -1.29 8.01
CA PRO A 7 4.32 0.13 8.33
C PRO A 7 4.77 0.96 7.12
N GLN A 8 4.44 2.26 7.13
CA GLN A 8 4.96 3.22 6.16
C GLN A 8 6.50 3.19 6.12
N SER A 9 7.07 3.11 4.91
CA SER A 9 8.53 3.03 4.73
C SER A 9 9.24 4.33 5.10
N SER A 10 8.56 5.47 4.93
CA SER A 10 9.09 6.81 5.20
C SER A 10 8.66 7.28 6.58
N ILE A 11 9.63 7.63 7.42
CA ILE A 11 9.41 8.22 8.73
C ILE A 11 10.38 9.37 8.96
N ALA A 12 10.06 10.27 9.89
CA ALA A 12 10.88 11.45 10.17
C ALA A 12 12.16 11.16 10.98
N LYS A 13 12.62 9.91 11.02
CA LYS A 13 13.88 9.51 11.66
C LYS A 13 14.97 9.36 10.59
N GLU A 14 16.23 9.46 10.98
CA GLU A 14 17.33 9.09 10.07
C GLU A 14 17.25 7.60 9.72
N GLN A 15 17.44 7.32 8.43
CA GLN A 15 17.39 5.99 7.86
C GLN A 15 18.49 5.88 6.81
N THR A 16 19.05 4.68 6.68
CA THR A 16 19.98 4.33 5.61
C THR A 16 19.21 4.09 4.30
N HIS A 17 19.53 4.81 3.24
CA HIS A 17 18.89 4.74 1.93
C HIS A 17 19.89 4.41 0.83
N GLY A 18 19.47 3.54 -0.11
CA GLY A 18 20.16 3.38 -1.39
C GLY A 18 19.73 4.47 -2.39
N THR A 19 20.68 4.97 -3.19
CA THR A 19 20.43 5.92 -4.28
C THR A 19 20.47 5.22 -5.64
N ILE A 20 19.93 5.86 -6.68
CA ILE A 20 19.96 5.33 -8.06
C ILE A 20 21.41 5.06 -8.55
N PRO A 21 22.41 5.91 -8.26
CA PRO A 21 23.82 5.62 -8.53
C PRO A 21 24.42 4.43 -7.76
N GLY A 22 23.71 3.85 -6.79
CA GLY A 22 24.19 2.72 -5.98
C GLY A 22 24.91 3.10 -4.70
N GLU A 23 24.85 4.38 -4.31
CA GLU A 23 25.45 4.87 -3.07
C GLU A 23 24.51 4.62 -1.88
N THR A 24 25.09 4.52 -0.69
CA THR A 24 24.34 4.47 0.57
C THR A 24 24.45 5.80 1.29
N ILE A 25 23.31 6.40 1.63
CA ILE A 25 23.24 7.69 2.32
C ILE A 25 22.39 7.58 3.59
N GLU A 26 22.71 8.37 4.61
CA GLU A 26 21.83 8.60 5.75
C GLU A 26 20.91 9.78 5.44
N ARG A 27 19.60 9.57 5.56
CA ARG A 27 18.61 10.62 5.29
C ARG A 27 17.38 10.44 6.16
N ALA A 28 16.87 11.55 6.70
CA ALA A 28 15.54 11.61 7.28
C ALA A 28 14.52 12.15 6.26
N ILE A 29 13.37 11.49 6.12
CA ILE A 29 12.29 11.95 5.25
C ILE A 29 11.34 12.80 6.09
N THR A 30 11.45 14.12 5.98
CA THR A 30 10.62 15.09 6.73
C THR A 30 9.35 15.46 5.97
N GLY A 31 8.41 16.14 6.66
CA GLY A 31 7.10 16.51 6.12
C GLY A 31 5.95 15.83 6.87
N ARG A 32 4.71 16.02 6.38
CA ARG A 32 3.53 15.39 6.97
C ARG A 32 3.44 13.94 6.52
N HIS A 33 3.56 13.02 7.47
CA HIS A 33 3.31 11.60 7.27
C HIS A 33 2.02 11.19 7.97
N ASP A 34 1.32 10.20 7.42
CA ASP A 34 0.25 9.54 8.14
C ASP A 34 0.85 8.75 9.32
N LEU A 35 0.20 8.79 10.50
CA LEU A 35 0.63 8.00 11.66
C LEU A 35 0.52 6.49 11.40
N SER A 36 -0.48 6.10 10.60
CA SER A 36 -0.71 4.73 10.18
C SER A 36 -1.40 4.71 8.83
N ILE A 37 -0.89 3.90 7.91
CA ILE A 37 -1.48 3.70 6.59
C ILE A 37 -2.77 2.86 6.64
N VAL A 38 -3.00 2.11 7.73
CA VAL A 38 -4.09 1.13 7.87
C VAL A 38 -5.46 1.78 7.65
N ILE A 39 -5.67 2.98 8.20
CA ILE A 39 -6.95 3.71 8.09
C ILE A 39 -7.27 4.01 6.62
N ARG A 40 -6.25 4.35 5.81
CA ARG A 40 -6.44 4.72 4.41
C ARG A 40 -6.54 3.51 3.48
N VAL A 41 -6.01 2.36 3.89
CA VAL A 41 -5.99 1.14 3.06
C VAL A 41 -7.30 0.36 3.13
N LEU A 42 -8.02 0.40 4.26
CA LEU A 42 -9.33 -0.24 4.41
C LEU A 42 -10.29 0.03 3.23
N PRO A 43 -10.61 1.28 2.86
CA PRO A 43 -11.52 1.54 1.74
C PRO A 43 -10.97 1.04 0.40
N VAL A 44 -9.65 1.01 0.22
CA VAL A 44 -9.02 0.48 -1.00
C VAL A 44 -9.22 -1.03 -1.08
N VAL A 45 -8.99 -1.73 0.03
CA VAL A 45 -9.16 -3.19 0.12
C VAL A 45 -10.60 -3.59 -0.18
N GLU A 46 -11.58 -2.89 0.41
CA GLU A 46 -13.00 -3.12 0.15
C GLU A 46 -13.36 -2.93 -1.32
N ALA A 47 -12.91 -1.83 -1.93
CA ALA A 47 -13.15 -1.56 -3.35
C ALA A 47 -12.52 -2.63 -4.25
N MET A 48 -11.29 -3.05 -3.98
CA MET A 48 -10.62 -4.10 -4.75
C MET A 48 -11.35 -5.43 -4.64
N THR A 49 -11.85 -5.78 -3.45
CA THR A 49 -12.66 -7.00 -3.27
C THR A 49 -13.94 -6.93 -4.09
N LEU A 50 -14.66 -5.81 -4.08
CA LEU A 50 -15.87 -5.64 -4.88
C LEU A 50 -15.60 -5.75 -6.38
N LEU A 51 -14.50 -5.18 -6.87
CA LEU A 51 -14.10 -5.31 -8.28
C LEU A 51 -13.85 -6.77 -8.67
N VAL A 52 -13.15 -7.53 -7.83
CA VAL A 52 -12.91 -8.96 -8.07
C VAL A 52 -14.22 -9.74 -8.09
N LEU A 53 -15.11 -9.50 -7.12
CA LEU A 53 -16.42 -10.17 -7.07
C LEU A 53 -17.30 -9.83 -8.29
N ALA A 54 -17.33 -8.57 -8.70
CA ALA A 54 -18.06 -8.14 -9.88
C ALA A 54 -17.52 -8.79 -11.16
N ASN A 55 -16.19 -8.87 -11.29
CA ASN A 55 -15.56 -9.55 -12.42
C ASN A 55 -15.92 -11.05 -12.44
N MET A 56 -15.84 -11.74 -11.30
CA MET A 56 -16.23 -13.16 -11.20
C MET A 56 -17.70 -13.37 -11.56
N TRP A 57 -18.58 -12.47 -11.12
CA TRP A 57 -20.00 -12.51 -11.46
C TRP A 57 -20.23 -12.36 -12.97
N LEU A 58 -19.59 -11.37 -13.61
CA LEU A 58 -19.69 -11.19 -15.06
C LEU A 58 -19.15 -12.41 -15.83
N GLN A 59 -18.02 -12.99 -15.40
CA GLN A 59 -17.49 -14.23 -15.99
C GLN A 59 -18.47 -15.40 -15.85
N SER A 60 -19.11 -15.55 -14.69
CA SER A 60 -20.13 -16.59 -14.48
C SER A 60 -21.33 -16.42 -15.40
N LYS A 61 -21.69 -15.18 -15.75
CA LYS A 61 -22.79 -14.86 -16.68
C LYS A 61 -22.40 -15.05 -18.14
N ALA A 62 -21.15 -14.81 -18.49
CA ALA A 62 -20.65 -15.02 -19.86
C ALA A 62 -20.52 -16.51 -20.22
N TRP A 63 -20.40 -17.39 -19.21
CA TRP A 63 -20.24 -18.84 -19.38
C TRP A 63 -21.52 -19.64 -19.05
N SER A 64 -22.63 -18.96 -18.80
CA SER A 64 -23.96 -19.54 -18.57
C SER A 64 -24.88 -19.25 -19.73
#